data_AF-A0A3B9RX99-F1
#
_entry.id   AF-A0A3B9RX99-F1
#
_cell.length_a   1.000
_cell.length_b   1.000
_cell.length_c   1.000
_cell.angle_alpha   90.00
_cell.angle_beta   90.00
_cell.angle_gamma   90.00
#
_symmetry.space_group_name_H-M   'P 1'
#
loop_
_entity.id
_entity.type
_entity.pdbx_description
1 polymer ?
#
loop_
_entity_poly.entity_id
_entity_poly.type
_entity_poly.pdbx_seq_one_letter_code
_entity_poly.pdbx_strand_id
1 'polypeptide(L)'
;MNQINLSLPDWVELFLNEQPKVLPTQEEQMRFVLALTERNIREKTGGPFGSAVFEIDSGQIVSVGVNVVVQENCSAAHGEMMALMLAQKKLSHFDLGAPNFPSHRLVTSGKMCAMCLGNVCWSGVKEVLSSAEPEDVESITGLDEGPTPPDYN
;
A
#
# COMPACT_ATOMS: atom_id res chain seq x y z
N MET A 1 -27.12 -2.91 12.34
CA MET A 1 -26.01 -3.65 11.71
C MET A 1 -24.74 -2.88 11.99
N ASN A 2 -23.68 -3.55 12.43
CA ASN A 2 -22.40 -2.90 12.69
C ASN A 2 -21.59 -2.90 11.38
N GLN A 3 -21.00 -1.76 11.02
CA GLN A 3 -20.19 -1.58 9.81
C GLN A 3 -18.90 -0.86 10.20
N ILE A 4 -17.81 -1.20 9.50
CA ILE A 4 -16.53 -0.48 9.58
C ILE A 4 -16.35 0.23 8.25
N ASN A 5 -16.06 1.53 8.31
CA ASN A 5 -15.76 2.35 7.14
C ASN A 5 -14.39 2.97 7.37
N LEU A 6 -13.46 2.72 6.44
CA LEU A 6 -12.13 3.32 6.41
C LEU A 6 -12.02 4.14 5.11
N SER A 7 -11.54 5.37 5.21
CA SER A 7 -11.41 6.26 4.06
C SER A 7 -9.97 6.71 3.87
N LEU A 8 -9.61 6.98 2.61
CA LEU A 8 -8.39 7.73 2.32
C LEU A 8 -8.66 9.23 2.45
N PRO A 9 -7.65 10.05 2.77
CA PRO A 9 -7.81 11.49 2.82
C PRO A 9 -8.19 12.09 1.46
N ASP A 10 -8.97 13.16 1.45
CA ASP A 10 -9.49 13.82 0.22
C ASP A 10 -8.36 14.25 -0.74
N TRP A 11 -7.18 14.59 -0.21
CA TRP A 11 -6.05 15.00 -1.04
C TRP A 11 -5.54 13.89 -1.95
N VAL A 12 -5.82 12.61 -1.64
CA VAL A 12 -5.36 11.47 -2.44
C VAL A 12 -5.96 11.49 -3.83
N GLU A 13 -7.25 11.83 -3.96
CA GLU A 13 -7.90 11.94 -5.27
C GLU A 13 -7.25 13.04 -6.11
N LEU A 14 -6.97 14.20 -5.51
CA LEU A 14 -6.27 15.31 -6.17
C LEU A 14 -4.86 14.89 -6.60
N PHE A 15 -4.13 14.19 -5.73
CA PHE A 15 -2.82 13.64 -6.06
C PHE A 15 -2.90 12.69 -7.26
N LEU A 16 -3.83 11.74 -7.27
CA LEU A 16 -3.97 10.79 -8.39
C LEU A 16 -4.31 11.47 -9.72
N ASN A 17 -5.09 12.56 -9.69
CA ASN A 17 -5.43 13.32 -10.89
C ASN A 17 -4.24 14.06 -11.50
N GLU A 18 -3.18 14.30 -10.72
CA GLU A 18 -1.94 14.95 -11.17
C GLU A 18 -0.90 13.95 -11.71
N GLN A 19 -1.16 12.64 -11.59
CA GLN A 19 -0.19 11.58 -11.90
C GLN A 19 -0.56 10.81 -13.18
N PRO A 20 0.44 10.24 -13.89
CA PRO A 20 0.17 9.28 -14.95
C PRO A 20 -0.61 8.08 -14.41
N LYS A 21 -1.62 7.61 -15.15
CA LYS A 21 -2.39 6.40 -14.77
C LYS A 21 -1.61 5.10 -14.96
N VAL A 22 -0.52 5.16 -15.71
CA VAL A 22 0.32 4.02 -16.09
C VAL A 22 1.77 4.40 -15.79
N LEU A 23 2.42 3.58 -14.98
CA LEU A 23 3.83 3.68 -14.58
C LEU A 23 4.50 2.35 -14.92
N PRO A 24 5.10 2.23 -16.12
CA PRO A 24 5.51 0.93 -16.65
C PRO A 24 6.72 0.33 -15.92
N THR A 25 7.58 1.15 -15.32
CA THR A 25 8.80 0.65 -14.65
C THR A 25 8.63 0.57 -13.14
N GLN A 26 9.28 -0.42 -12.52
CA GLN A 26 9.35 -0.56 -11.06
C GLN A 26 9.88 0.70 -10.37
N GLU A 27 10.83 1.39 -11.00
CA GLU A 27 11.42 2.62 -10.50
C GLU A 27 10.43 3.79 -10.48
N GLU A 28 9.62 3.94 -11.54
CA GLU A 28 8.53 4.92 -11.59
C GLU A 28 7.44 4.62 -10.56
N GLN A 29 7.08 3.33 -10.42
CA GLN A 29 6.11 2.88 -9.42
C GLN A 29 6.58 3.21 -8.00
N MET A 30 7.85 2.95 -7.68
CA MET A 30 8.42 3.27 -6.38
C MET A 30 8.49 4.78 -6.15
N ARG A 31 8.95 5.56 -7.13
CA ARG A 31 8.94 7.04 -7.03
C ARG A 31 7.55 7.60 -6.74
N PHE A 32 6.53 7.07 -7.40
CA PHE A 32 5.15 7.44 -7.15
C PHE A 32 4.72 7.13 -5.72
N VAL A 33 5.04 5.94 -5.21
CA VAL A 33 4.72 5.54 -3.83
C VAL A 33 5.46 6.41 -2.80
N LEU A 34 6.71 6.78 -3.05
CA LEU A 34 7.46 7.68 -2.19
C LEU A 34 6.87 9.11 -2.19
N ALA A 35 6.44 9.62 -3.35
CA ALA A 35 5.77 10.91 -3.44
C ALA A 35 4.40 10.91 -2.72
N LEU A 36 3.65 9.81 -2.82
CA LEU A 36 2.40 9.61 -2.07
C LEU A 36 2.67 9.63 -0.55
N THR A 37 3.74 8.95 -0.12
CA THR A 37 4.19 8.88 1.27
C THR A 37 4.58 10.25 1.81
N GLU A 38 5.40 11.00 1.07
CA GLU A 38 5.81 12.36 1.42
C GLU A 38 4.59 13.28 1.57
N ARG A 39 3.61 13.17 0.67
CA ARG A 39 2.38 13.95 0.76
C ARG A 39 1.58 13.60 2.01
N ASN A 40 1.45 12.32 2.39
CA ASN A 40 0.74 11.93 3.62
C ASN A 40 1.34 12.57 4.88
N ILE A 41 2.66 12.67 4.94
CA ILE A 41 3.39 13.35 6.02
C ILE A 41 3.09 14.86 6.00
N ARG A 42 3.22 15.49 4.82
CA ARG A 42 3.02 16.93 4.66
C ARG A 42 1.62 17.38 5.02
N GLU A 43 0.61 16.61 4.59
CA GLU A 43 -0.80 16.88 4.88
C GLU A 43 -1.19 16.47 6.31
N LYS A 44 -0.30 15.81 7.06
CA LYS A 44 -0.50 15.36 8.45
C LYS A 44 -1.70 14.43 8.62
N THR A 45 -1.95 13.58 7.63
CA THR A 45 -3.09 12.66 7.59
C THR A 45 -2.77 11.25 8.09
N GLY A 46 -1.50 10.97 8.40
CA GLY A 46 -1.10 9.77 9.12
C GLY A 46 0.41 9.51 9.08
N GLY A 47 0.79 8.24 9.27
CA GLY A 47 2.18 7.82 9.36
C GLY A 47 2.95 7.92 8.03
N PRO A 48 4.30 7.85 8.06
CA PRO A 48 5.16 7.99 6.89
C PRO A 48 5.17 6.73 6.00
N PHE A 49 4.00 6.20 5.63
CA PHE A 49 3.88 5.00 4.81
C PHE A 49 2.82 5.16 3.73
N GLY A 50 3.19 4.78 2.51
CA GLY A 50 2.33 4.73 1.34
C GLY A 50 2.56 3.44 0.56
N SER A 51 1.53 3.01 -0.14
CA SER A 51 1.57 1.80 -0.98
C SER A 51 0.61 1.91 -2.16
N ALA A 52 0.85 1.14 -3.21
CA ALA A 52 -0.03 1.08 -4.37
C ALA A 52 -0.02 -0.30 -5.02
N VAL A 53 -1.16 -0.69 -5.58
CA VAL A 53 -1.30 -1.92 -6.36
C VAL A 53 -1.24 -1.55 -7.84
N PHE A 54 -0.38 -2.25 -8.58
CA PHE A 54 -0.18 -2.09 -10.01
C PHE A 54 -0.51 -3.37 -10.76
N GLU A 55 -1.00 -3.27 -11.98
CA GLU A 55 -0.94 -4.37 -12.95
C GLU A 55 0.51 -4.57 -13.39
N ILE A 56 1.01 -5.81 -13.37
CA ILE A 56 2.40 -6.13 -13.69
C ILE A 56 2.73 -5.82 -15.15
N ASP A 57 1.87 -6.27 -16.08
CA ASP A 57 2.17 -6.19 -17.51
C ASP A 57 1.98 -4.79 -18.08
N SER A 58 0.95 -4.07 -17.61
CA SER A 58 0.58 -2.76 -18.15
C SER A 58 1.21 -1.60 -17.39
N GLY A 59 1.56 -1.79 -16.11
CA GLY A 59 1.94 -0.71 -15.19
C GLY A 59 0.78 0.17 -14.74
N GLN A 60 -0.47 -0.22 -14.99
CA GLN A 60 -1.65 0.54 -14.58
C GLN A 60 -1.78 0.58 -13.05
N ILE A 61 -2.06 1.76 -12.51
CA ILE A 61 -2.42 1.93 -11.09
C ILE A 61 -3.83 1.37 -10.85
N VAL A 62 -3.93 0.33 -10.03
CA VAL A 62 -5.21 -0.27 -9.62
C VAL A 62 -5.77 0.47 -8.42
N SER A 63 -4.99 0.63 -7.36
CA SER A 63 -5.37 1.33 -6.13
C SER A 63 -4.14 1.92 -5.44
N VAL A 64 -4.38 2.77 -4.45
CA VAL A 64 -3.37 3.31 -3.55
C VAL A 64 -3.84 3.19 -2.10
N GLY A 65 -2.90 3.30 -1.18
CA GLY A 65 -3.15 3.36 0.25
C GLY A 65 -2.09 4.19 0.95
N VAL A 66 -2.48 4.86 2.03
CA VAL A 66 -1.57 5.54 2.94
C VAL A 66 -1.93 5.14 4.36
N ASN A 67 -0.96 5.17 5.27
CA ASN A 67 -1.23 4.92 6.67
C ASN A 67 -2.15 6.01 7.22
N VAL A 68 -3.32 5.60 7.72
CA VAL A 68 -4.34 6.46 8.34
C VAL A 68 -4.79 5.92 9.70
N VAL A 69 -3.92 5.15 10.38
CA VAL A 69 -4.23 4.44 11.64
C VAL A 69 -4.83 5.38 12.69
N VAL A 70 -4.17 6.52 12.92
CA VAL A 70 -4.57 7.49 13.94
C VAL A 70 -5.85 8.22 13.53
N GLN A 71 -5.94 8.62 12.26
CA GLN A 71 -7.08 9.38 11.75
C GLN A 71 -8.37 8.54 11.79
N GLU A 72 -8.30 7.28 11.35
CA GLU A 72 -9.45 6.37 11.28
C GLU A 72 -9.70 5.62 12.60
N ASN A 73 -8.87 5.84 13.63
CA ASN A 73 -8.90 5.09 14.89
C ASN A 73 -8.93 3.56 14.68
N CYS A 74 -8.13 3.07 13.74
CA CYS A 74 -8.11 1.68 13.33
C CYS A 74 -6.66 1.21 13.14
N SER A 75 -6.18 0.33 14.03
CA SER A 75 -4.82 -0.21 13.97
C SER A 75 -4.52 -0.97 12.68
N ALA A 76 -5.53 -1.48 11.98
CA ALA A 76 -5.36 -2.18 10.71
C ALA A 76 -5.18 -1.24 9.50
N ALA A 77 -5.39 0.08 9.64
CA ALA A 77 -5.41 1.01 8.52
C ALA A 77 -4.00 1.46 8.06
N HIS A 78 -3.11 0.50 7.85
CA HIS A 78 -1.79 0.67 7.26
C HIS A 78 -1.88 0.91 5.74
N GLY A 79 -0.81 1.45 5.14
CA GLY A 79 -0.79 1.78 3.70
C GLY A 79 -1.03 0.56 2.82
N GLU A 80 -0.38 -0.56 3.12
CA GLU A 80 -0.49 -1.82 2.38
C GLU A 80 -1.91 -2.40 2.51
N MET A 81 -2.46 -2.35 3.72
CA MET A 81 -3.81 -2.83 4.01
C MET A 81 -4.84 -2.04 3.21
N MET A 82 -4.75 -0.70 3.26
CA MET A 82 -5.64 0.18 2.50
C MET A 82 -5.52 -0.05 1.00
N ALA A 83 -4.30 -0.15 0.45
CA ALA A 83 -4.07 -0.39 -0.96
C ALA A 83 -4.71 -1.72 -1.43
N LEU A 84 -4.46 -2.83 -0.71
CA LEU A 84 -4.98 -4.15 -1.05
C LEU A 84 -6.51 -4.22 -0.91
N MET A 85 -7.08 -3.72 0.20
CA MET A 85 -8.53 -3.70 0.40
C MET A 85 -9.24 -2.88 -0.67
N LEU A 86 -8.70 -1.73 -1.06
CA LEU A 86 -9.27 -0.88 -2.10
C LEU A 86 -9.12 -1.48 -3.49
N ALA A 87 -8.02 -2.18 -3.79
CA ALA A 87 -7.87 -2.93 -5.05
C ALA A 87 -8.95 -4.02 -5.15
N GLN A 88 -9.08 -4.84 -4.12
CA GLN A 88 -10.07 -5.92 -4.06
C GLN A 88 -11.50 -5.37 -4.19
N LYS A 89 -11.80 -4.26 -3.52
CA LYS A 89 -13.11 -3.61 -3.62
C LYS A 89 -13.37 -3.02 -5.01
N LYS A 90 -12.37 -2.36 -5.62
CA LYS A 90 -12.47 -1.82 -6.98
C LYS A 90 -12.72 -2.92 -8.02
N LEU A 91 -12.02 -4.05 -7.88
CA LEU A 91 -12.16 -5.21 -8.77
C LEU A 91 -13.35 -6.11 -8.40
N SER A 92 -14.02 -5.84 -7.27
CA SER A 92 -15.08 -6.68 -6.71
C SER A 92 -14.66 -8.16 -6.56
N HIS A 93 -13.39 -8.39 -6.19
CA HIS A 93 -12.81 -9.72 -6.05
C HIS A 93 -11.79 -9.76 -4.90
N PHE A 94 -11.79 -10.82 -4.09
CA PHE A 94 -10.92 -10.94 -2.92
C PHE A 94 -9.50 -11.40 -3.29
N ASP A 95 -9.36 -12.24 -4.31
CA ASP A 95 -8.07 -12.75 -4.80
C ASP A 95 -7.62 -11.95 -6.03
N LEU A 96 -6.57 -11.15 -5.86
CA LEU A 96 -5.94 -10.34 -6.91
C LEU A 96 -5.10 -11.18 -7.88
N GLY A 97 -4.92 -12.47 -7.61
CA GLY A 97 -4.20 -13.42 -8.46
C GLY A 97 -5.11 -14.42 -9.14
N ALA A 98 -6.43 -14.20 -9.10
CA ALA A 98 -7.42 -15.12 -9.63
C ALA A 98 -7.31 -15.27 -11.16
N PRO A 99 -7.62 -16.46 -11.71
CA PRO A 99 -7.64 -16.65 -13.16
C PRO A 99 -8.58 -15.64 -13.84
N ASN A 100 -8.13 -15.08 -14.97
CA ASN A 100 -8.83 -14.03 -15.75
C ASN A 100 -8.69 -12.60 -15.24
N PHE A 101 -7.90 -12.34 -14.19
CA PHE A 101 -7.44 -11.00 -13.85
C PHE A 101 -6.00 -10.79 -14.34
N PRO A 102 -5.59 -9.54 -14.65
CA PRO A 102 -4.18 -9.20 -14.77
C PRO A 102 -3.42 -9.61 -13.51
N SER A 103 -2.14 -9.95 -13.65
CA SER A 103 -1.30 -10.16 -12.47
C SER A 103 -1.04 -8.83 -11.78
N HIS A 104 -1.10 -8.81 -10.45
CA HIS A 104 -0.93 -7.60 -9.65
C HIS A 104 0.33 -7.65 -8.81
N ARG A 105 0.95 -6.47 -8.65
CA ARG A 105 2.09 -6.22 -7.76
C ARG A 105 1.72 -5.19 -6.71
N LEU A 106 2.15 -5.41 -5.47
CA LEU A 106 2.15 -4.38 -4.44
C LEU A 106 3.50 -3.64 -4.45
N VAL A 107 3.47 -2.31 -4.43
CA VAL A 107 4.66 -1.49 -4.21
C VAL A 107 4.44 -0.68 -2.94
N THR A 108 5.41 -0.69 -2.02
CA THR A 108 5.28 -0.09 -0.68
C THR A 108 6.55 0.67 -0.27
N SER A 109 6.38 1.75 0.49
CA SER A 109 7.48 2.65 0.89
C SER A 109 8.46 2.03 1.89
N GLY A 110 8.06 0.95 2.57
CA GLY A 110 8.91 0.18 3.49
C GLY A 110 8.51 -1.29 3.49
N LYS A 111 9.39 -2.16 3.99
CA LYS A 111 9.06 -3.57 4.20
C LYS A 111 7.84 -3.70 5.14
N MET A 112 7.08 -4.76 4.92
CA MET A 112 5.76 -4.94 5.53
C MET A 112 5.87 -5.51 6.95
N CYS A 113 5.26 -4.83 7.92
CA CYS A 113 5.10 -5.39 9.26
C CYS A 113 4.37 -6.75 9.22
N ALA A 114 4.45 -7.52 10.31
CA ALA A 114 3.88 -8.86 10.39
C ALA A 114 2.39 -8.94 9.97
N MET A 115 1.60 -7.92 10.28
CA MET A 115 0.20 -7.83 9.86
C MET A 115 0.07 -7.63 8.34
N CYS A 116 0.78 -6.66 7.78
CA CYS A 116 0.75 -6.33 6.35
C CYS A 116 1.28 -7.50 5.52
N LEU A 117 2.35 -8.15 5.96
CA LEU A 117 2.89 -9.36 5.34
C LEU A 117 1.85 -10.49 5.32
N GLY A 118 1.15 -10.71 6.44
CA GLY A 118 0.05 -11.66 6.50
C GLY A 118 -1.01 -11.39 5.43
N ASN A 119 -1.43 -10.12 5.27
CA ASN A 119 -2.42 -9.76 4.26
C ASN A 119 -1.90 -9.92 2.83
N VAL A 120 -0.64 -9.59 2.56
CA VAL A 120 0.00 -9.82 1.25
C VAL A 120 -0.15 -11.28 0.84
N CYS A 121 0.18 -12.23 1.74
CA CYS A 121 0.07 -13.67 1.48
C CYS A 121 -1.36 -14.12 1.12
N TRP A 122 -2.39 -13.45 1.64
CA TRP A 122 -3.80 -13.77 1.37
C TRP A 122 -4.39 -13.00 0.19
N SER A 123 -3.76 -11.90 -0.22
CA SER A 123 -4.34 -10.97 -1.18
C SER A 123 -4.32 -11.46 -2.62
N GLY A 124 -3.43 -12.39 -2.95
CA GLY A 124 -3.25 -12.93 -4.31
C GLY A 124 -2.27 -12.17 -5.20
N VAL A 125 -1.69 -11.04 -4.74
CA VAL A 125 -0.62 -10.35 -5.48
C VAL A 125 0.53 -11.32 -5.78
N LYS A 126 1.16 -11.14 -6.95
CA LYS A 126 2.22 -12.04 -7.44
C LYS A 126 3.62 -11.53 -7.12
N GLU A 127 3.74 -10.23 -6.87
CA GLU A 127 5.02 -9.57 -6.60
C GLU A 127 4.85 -8.47 -5.57
N VAL A 128 5.90 -8.25 -4.79
CA VAL A 128 6.02 -7.11 -3.87
C VAL A 128 7.33 -6.39 -4.14
N LEU A 129 7.29 -5.06 -4.09
CA LEU A 129 8.47 -4.21 -4.08
C LEU A 129 8.40 -3.29 -2.86
N SER A 130 9.44 -3.30 -2.04
CA SER A 130 9.61 -2.44 -0.88
C SER A 130 10.81 -1.51 -1.06
N SER A 131 10.81 -0.39 -0.33
CA SER A 131 11.96 0.54 -0.30
C SER A 131 12.73 0.45 1.02
N ALA A 132 12.22 1.05 2.10
CA ALA A 132 12.92 1.06 3.39
C ALA A 132 13.00 -0.35 4.00
N GLU A 133 14.15 -0.66 4.62
CA GLU A 133 14.32 -1.90 5.38
C GLU A 133 13.69 -1.79 6.79
N PRO A 134 13.33 -2.91 7.44
CA PRO A 134 12.71 -2.91 8.76
C PRO A 134 13.53 -2.11 9.79
N GLU A 135 14.85 -2.27 9.79
CA GLU A 135 15.74 -1.57 10.72
C GLU A 135 15.72 -0.04 10.51
N ASP A 136 15.53 0.42 9.27
CA ASP A 136 15.36 1.85 8.97
C ASP A 136 14.05 2.37 9.54
N VAL A 137 12.96 1.60 9.37
CA VAL A 137 11.64 1.97 9.89
C VAL A 137 11.66 2.07 11.41
N GLU A 138 12.15 1.04 12.09
CA GLU A 138 12.20 1.00 13.56
C GLU A 138 13.08 2.12 14.13
N SER A 139 14.25 2.35 13.53
CA SER A 139 15.20 3.37 14.01
C SER A 139 14.73 4.81 13.80
N ILE A 140 14.04 5.09 12.69
CA ILE A 140 13.59 6.46 12.34
C ILE A 140 12.26 6.79 13.02
N THR A 141 11.34 5.83 13.06
CA THR A 141 9.95 6.09 13.48
C THR A 141 9.67 5.64 14.92
N GLY A 142 10.48 4.73 15.47
CA GLY A 142 10.20 4.06 16.74
C GLY A 142 9.03 3.09 16.69
N LEU A 143 8.55 2.73 15.48
CA LEU A 143 7.55 1.70 15.28
C LEU A 143 8.17 0.30 15.41
N ASP A 144 7.31 -0.70 15.63
CA ASP A 144 7.67 -2.11 15.77
C ASP A 144 7.08 -2.87 14.58
N GLU A 145 7.95 -3.52 13.79
CA GLU A 145 7.54 -4.31 12.62
C GLU A 145 6.88 -5.65 13.02
N GLY A 146 7.00 -6.03 14.29
CA GLY A 146 6.51 -7.28 14.83
C GLY A 146 7.38 -8.48 14.40
N PRO A 147 6.90 -9.72 14.67
CA PRO A 147 7.68 -10.93 14.43
C PRO A 147 7.68 -11.33 12.94
N THR A 148 8.40 -10.58 12.10
CA THR A 148 8.59 -10.94 10.69
C THR A 148 9.69 -11.99 10.52
N PRO A 149 9.64 -12.85 9.50
CA PRO A 149 10.79 -13.67 9.12
C PRO A 149 12.01 -12.79 8.83
N PRO A 150 13.26 -13.29 8.98
CA PRO A 150 14.45 -12.47 8.71
C PRO A 150 14.65 -12.12 7.22
N ASP A 151 14.17 -12.97 6.29
CA ASP A 151 14.43 -12.84 4.85
C ASP A 151 13.13 -12.89 4.02
N TYR A 152 12.15 -12.03 4.33
CA TYR A 152 10.93 -11.92 3.53
C TYR A 152 11.06 -10.82 2.47
N ASN A 153 10.77 -11.19 1.22
CA ASN A 153 10.61 -10.31 0.07
C ASN A 153 9.38 -10.78 -0.72
#